data_AF-A0A941EZY4-F1
#
_entry.id   AF-A0A941EZY4-F1
#
_cell.length_a   1.000
_cell.length_b   1.000
_cell.length_c   1.000
_cell.angle_alpha   90.00
_cell.angle_beta   90.00
_cell.angle_gamma   90.00
#
_symmetry.space_group_name_H-M   'P 1'
#
loop_
_entity.id
_entity.type
_entity.pdbx_description
1 polymer ?
#
loop_
_entity_poly.entity_id
_entity_poly.type
_entity_poly.pdbx_seq_one_letter_code
_entity_poly.pdbx_strand_id
1 'polypeptide(L)' 'VHVYGRASTELKGWCDSRGMALREFTWHEEHGRAGRQQDAVYVLRPDTWVGLAQPTQSLDELQRYWDSRMGKRLST' A
#
# COMPACT_ATOMS: atom_id res chain seq x y z
N VAL A 1 -4.50 -1.76 0.48
CA VAL A 1 -3.13 -1.73 -0.08
C VAL A 1 -3.17 -2.38 -1.44
N HIS A 2 -2.72 -1.69 -2.49
CA HIS A 2 -2.67 -2.21 -3.85
C HIS A 2 -1.22 -2.40 -4.27
N VAL A 3 -0.95 -3.51 -4.96
CA VAL A 3 0.32 -3.78 -5.64
C VAL A 3 0.00 -4.15 -7.08
N TYR A 4 0.61 -3.46 -8.03
CA TYR A 4 0.54 -3.81 -9.45
C TYR A 4 1.74 -4.72 -9.77
N GLY A 5 1.51 -6.02 -9.75
CA GLY A 5 2.52 -7.06 -9.75
C GLY A 5 2.31 -7.99 -8.56
N ARG A 6 3.40 -8.34 -7.87
CA ARG A 6 3.41 -9.33 -6.79
C ARG A 6 3.82 -8.70 -5.46
N ALA A 7 2.99 -8.88 -4.44
CA ALA A 7 3.31 -8.55 -3.08
C ALA A 7 4.24 -9.60 -2.45
N SER A 8 5.23 -9.14 -1.70
CA SER A 8 6.12 -9.98 -0.90
C SER A 8 5.37 -10.66 0.23
N THR A 9 5.92 -11.77 0.72
CA THR A 9 5.38 -12.49 1.88
C THR A 9 5.32 -11.60 3.12
N GLU A 10 6.32 -10.74 3.30
CA GLU A 10 6.39 -9.79 4.42
C GLU A 10 5.28 -8.75 4.34
N LEU A 11 5.00 -8.19 3.15
CA LEU A 11 3.90 -7.26 2.93
C LEU A 11 2.54 -7.92 3.17
N LYS A 12 2.37 -9.17 2.74
CA LYS A 12 1.16 -9.97 3.00
C LYS A 12 0.91 -10.13 4.50
N GLY A 13 1.94 -10.58 5.25
CA GLY A 13 1.85 -10.75 6.69
C GLY A 13 1.60 -9.45 7.45
N TRP A 14 2.25 -8.36 7.02
CA TRP A 14 2.07 -7.04 7.63
C TRP A 14 0.63 -6.51 7.46
N CYS A 15 0.03 -6.72 6.28
CA CYS A 15 -1.34 -6.33 5.99
C CYS A 15 -2.34 -7.16 6.80
N ASP A 16 -2.16 -8.49 6.81
CA ASP A 16 -3.02 -9.44 7.53
C ASP A 16 -3.06 -9.13 9.04
N SER A 17 -1.90 -8.90 9.66
CA SER A 17 -1.80 -8.62 11.09
C SER A 17 -2.46 -7.30 11.51
N ARG A 18 -2.81 -6.42 10.56
CA ARG A 18 -3.46 -5.12 10.78
C ARG A 18 -4.88 -5.06 10.23
N GLY A 19 -5.40 -6.17 9.71
CA GLY A 19 -6.72 -6.23 9.07
C GLY A 19 -6.80 -5.35 7.81
N MET A 20 -5.68 -5.08 7.15
CA MET A 20 -5.64 -4.28 5.93
C MET A 20 -5.84 -5.17 4.70
N ALA A 21 -6.82 -4.83 3.87
CA ALA A 21 -7.01 -5.53 2.60
C ALA A 21 -5.81 -5.28 1.65
N LEU A 22 -5.18 -6.36 1.19
CA LEU A 22 -4.15 -6.34 0.17
C LEU A 22 -4.73 -6.86 -1.16
N ARG A 23 -4.50 -6.12 -2.25
CA ARG A 23 -4.94 -6.47 -3.60
C ARG A 23 -3.71 -6.50 -4.51
N GLU A 24 -3.45 -7.66 -5.10
CA GLU A 24 -2.48 -7.83 -6.18
C GLU A 24 -3.23 -7.70 -7.51
N PHE A 25 -2.69 -6.91 -8.43
CA PHE A 25 -3.16 -6.81 -9.81
C PHE A 25 -2.06 -7.35 -10.72
N THR A 26 -2.40 -8.20 -11.69
CA THR A 26 -1.44 -8.64 -12.70
C THR A 26 -0.79 -7.43 -13.36
N TRP A 27 0.54 -7.42 -13.45
CA TRP A 27 1.25 -6.35 -14.12
C TRP A 27 1.02 -6.41 -15.63
N HIS A 28 0.67 -5.26 -16.22
CA HIS A 28 0.56 -5.03 -17.65
C HIS A 28 1.29 -3.73 -17.99
N GLU A 29 1.91 -3.64 -19.16
CA GLU A 29 2.64 -2.43 -19.59
C GLU A 29 1.77 -1.16 -19.57
N GLU A 30 0.46 -1.30 -19.78
CA GLU A 30 -0.51 -0.20 -19.70
C GLU A 30 -0.54 0.45 -18.31
N HIS A 31 -0.30 -0.30 -17.23
CA HIS A 31 -0.16 0.27 -15.89
C HIS A 31 1.06 1.20 -15.82
N GLY A 32 2.18 0.81 -16.43
CA GLY A 32 3.37 1.64 -16.57
C GLY A 32 3.09 2.93 -17.33
N ARG A 33 2.41 2.83 -18.47
CA ARG A 33 2.00 4.00 -19.28
C ARG A 33 1.05 4.94 -18.51
N ALA A 34 0.24 4.40 -17.60
CA ALA A 34 -0.61 5.16 -16.69
C ALA A 34 0.12 5.72 -15.45
N GLY A 35 1.46 5.66 -15.41
CA GLY A 35 2.28 6.20 -14.32
C GLY A 35 2.36 5.31 -13.07
N ARG A 36 1.98 4.03 -13.17
CA ARG A 36 2.21 3.05 -12.09
C ARG A 36 3.58 2.42 -12.24
N GLN A 37 4.11 1.93 -11.12
CA GLN A 37 5.35 1.20 -11.08
C GLN A 37 5.07 -0.26 -10.68
N GLN A 38 5.77 -1.18 -11.34
CA GLN A 38 5.67 -2.60 -11.03
C GLN A 38 6.14 -2.87 -9.60
N ASP A 39 5.38 -3.71 -8.89
CA ASP A 39 5.62 -4.15 -7.51
C ASP A 39 5.65 -3.01 -6.46
N ALA A 40 5.28 -1.80 -6.85
CA ALA A 40 5.14 -0.66 -5.94
C ALA A 40 3.88 -0.78 -5.07
N VAL A 41 3.93 -0.13 -3.90
CA VAL A 41 2.82 -0.12 -2.94
C VAL A 41 2.02 1.17 -3.05
N TYR A 42 0.70 1.01 -3.17
CA TYR A 42 -0.26 2.10 -3.14
C TYR A 42 -1.25 1.89 -1.98
N VAL A 43 -1.23 2.76 -0.99
CA VAL A 43 -2.21 2.74 0.10
C VAL A 43 -3.35 3.68 -0.26
N LEU A 44 -4.54 3.11 -0.44
CA LEU A 44 -5.76 3.88 -0.67
C LEU A 44 -6.40 4.22 0.67
N ARG A 45 -6.87 5.45 0.78
CA ARG A 45 -7.73 5.93 1.86
C ARG A 45 -9.18 5.50 1.63
N PRO A 46 -10.05 5.54 2.66
CA PRO A 46 -11.47 5.24 2.52
C PRO A 46 -12.20 6.14 1.49
N ASP A 47 -11.69 7.34 1.22
CA ASP A 47 -12.21 8.29 0.22
C ASP A 47 -11.67 8.04 -1.20
N THR A 48 -11.03 6.88 -1.45
CA THR A 48 -10.45 6.43 -2.72
C THR A 48 -9.18 7.13 -3.19
N TRP A 49 -8.71 8.15 -2.47
CA TRP A 49 -7.45 8.82 -2.80
C TRP A 49 -6.22 8.01 -2.36
N VAL A 50 -5.12 8.15 -3.10
CA VAL A 50 -3.83 7.58 -2.71
C VAL A 50 -3.28 8.36 -1.53
N GLY A 51 -3.11 7.69 -0.40
CA GLY A 51 -2.52 8.25 0.81
C GLY A 51 -1.01 8.05 0.91
N LEU A 52 -0.49 6.99 0.29
CA LEU A 52 0.94 6.68 0.17
C LEU A 52 1.17 5.97 -1.17
N ALA A 53 2.21 6.39 -1.89
CA ALA A 53 2.75 5.69 -3.05
C ALA A 53 4.24 5.47 -2.79
N GLN A 54 4.65 4.22 -2.65
CA GLN A 54 6.03 3.84 -2.35
C GLN A 54 6.55 2.92 -3.47
N PRO A 55 7.65 3.28 -4.17
CA PRO A 55 8.21 2.48 -5.27
C PRO A 55 8.72 1.10 -4.85
N THR A 56 8.87 0.86 -3.55
CA THR A 56 9.33 -0.40 -2.97
C THR A 56 8.30 -0.94 -1.98
N GLN A 57 8.43 -2.20 -1.60
CA GLN A 57 7.56 -2.81 -0.56
C GLN A 57 8.13 -2.60 0.84
N SER A 58 8.61 -1.38 1.12
CA SER A 58 9.23 -1.03 2.41
C SER A 58 8.19 -1.04 3.54
N LEU A 59 8.32 -1.99 4.46
CA LEU A 59 7.46 -2.08 5.63
C LEU A 59 7.66 -0.92 6.60
N ASP A 60 8.87 -0.36 6.66
CA ASP A 60 9.18 0.78 7.53
C ASP A 60 8.38 2.02 7.11
N GLU A 61 8.32 2.30 5.80
CA GLU A 61 7.53 3.42 5.26
C GLU A 61 6.02 3.19 5.45
N LEU A 62 5.56 1.95 5.29
CA LEU A 62 4.18 1.59 5.56
C LEU A 62 3.82 1.74 7.04
N GLN A 63 4.72 1.34 7.94
CA GLN A 63 4.56 1.48 9.37
C GLN A 63 4.49 2.95 9.78
N ARG A 64 5.44 3.78 9.30
CA ARG A 64 5.43 5.24 9.52
C ARG A 64 4.12 5.88 9.05
N TYR A 65 3.67 5.51 7.85
CA TYR A 65 2.39 6.00 7.33
C TYR A 65 1.22 5.57 8.22
N TRP A 66 1.15 4.28 8.59
CA TRP A 66 0.10 3.73 9.45
C TRP A 66 0.01 4.46 10.79
N ASP A 67 1.14 4.63 11.48
CA ASP A 67 1.21 5.30 12.76
C ASP A 67 0.78 6.77 12.66
N SER A 68 1.18 7.47 11.60
CA SER A 68 0.77 8.86 11.35
C SER A 68 -0.75 9.03 11.18
N ARG A 69 -1.46 7.97 10.74
CA ARG A 69 -2.91 7.98 10.53
C ARG A 69 -3.66 7.49 11.76
N MET A 70 -3.12 6.52 12.48
CA MET A 70 -3.70 6.00 13.72
C MET A 70 -3.56 6.96 14.89
N GLY A 71 -2.43 7.67 14.99
CA GLY A 71 -2.22 8.70 16.01
C GLY A 71 -3.21 9.87 15.94
N LYS A 72 -3.76 10.15 14.75
CA LYS A 72 -4.83 11.15 14.56
C LYS A 72 -6.21 10.69 15.03
N ARG A 73 -6.38 9.41 15.39
CA ARG A 73 -7.67 8.80 15.75
C ARG A 73 -7.91 8.72 17.26
N LEU A 74 -6.90 9.01 18.09
CA LEU A 74 -6.97 8.94 19.56
C LEU A 74 -6.99 10.34 20.24
N SER A 75 -7.26 11.40 19.47
CA SER A 75 -7.27 12.80 19.96
C SER A 75 -8.68 13.38 20.09
N THR A 76 -9.65 12.60 20.57
CA THR A 76 -11.03 13.05 20.84
C THR A 76 -11.54 12.38 22.10
#